data_AF-A0A2T4JNF5-F1
#
_entry.id   AF-A0A2T4JNF5-F1
#
_cell.length_a   1.000
_cell.length_b   1.000
_cell.length_c   1.000
_cell.angle_alpha   90.00
_cell.angle_beta   90.00
_cell.angle_gamma   90.00
#
_symmetry.space_group_name_H-M   'P 1'
#
loop_
_entity.id
_entity.type
_entity.pdbx_description
1 polymer ?
#
loop_
_entity_poly.entity_id
_entity_poly.type
_entity_poly.pdbx_seq_one_letter_code
_entity_poly.pdbx_strand_id
1 'polypeptide(L)'
;TGSGGASPALIATVAAALNDEDVRPLCDEVIVQGATILPYSVTASLRCFSGPDTSAVLAAAETAVRNYVADSRRLGRALRRSGLFAALHQPGVEQVTLTEPAADIEPTTGEATWCAAISLSQAP
;
A
#
# COMPACT_ATOMS: atom_id res chain seq x y z
N THR A 1 13.35 -2.07 -5.67
CA THR A 1 13.00 -0.67 -5.37
C THR A 1 12.39 -0.06 -6.61
N GLY A 2 11.09 0.24 -6.57
CA GLY A 2 10.37 0.83 -7.69
C GLY A 2 9.11 1.48 -7.16
N SER A 3 8.79 2.67 -7.65
CA SER A 3 7.62 3.46 -7.24
C SER A 3 6.28 2.86 -7.72
N GLY A 4 6.31 1.77 -8.50
CA GLY A 4 5.12 1.14 -9.07
C GLY A 4 4.58 1.83 -10.33
N GLY A 5 5.21 2.92 -10.75
CA GLY A 5 4.79 3.70 -11.92
C GLY A 5 5.26 3.03 -13.21
N ALA A 6 4.35 2.86 -14.16
CA ALA A 6 4.70 2.42 -15.51
C ALA A 6 5.49 3.54 -16.20
N SER A 7 6.65 3.22 -16.75
CA SER A 7 7.43 4.20 -17.51
C SER A 7 6.72 4.57 -18.82
N PRO A 8 6.88 5.80 -19.33
CA PRO A 8 6.29 6.20 -20.60
C PRO A 8 6.67 5.29 -21.77
N ALA A 9 7.91 4.76 -21.77
CA ALA A 9 8.39 3.81 -22.77
C ALA A 9 7.66 2.46 -22.72
N LEU A 10 7.34 1.97 -21.52
CA LEU A 10 6.56 0.73 -21.34
C LEU A 10 5.11 0.93 -21.79
N ILE A 11 4.50 2.07 -21.44
CA ILE A 11 3.15 2.44 -21.88
C ILE A 11 3.08 2.50 -23.41
N ALA A 12 4.06 3.13 -24.06
CA ALA A 12 4.12 3.22 -25.53
C ALA A 12 4.28 1.84 -26.20
N THR A 13 5.11 0.96 -25.62
CA THR A 13 5.32 -0.41 -26.14
C THR A 13 4.02 -1.22 -26.08
N VAL A 14 3.31 -1.15 -24.96
CA VAL A 14 2.03 -1.86 -24.77
C VAL A 14 0.94 -1.26 -25.66
N ALA A 15 0.88 0.06 -25.77
CA ALA A 15 -0.07 0.73 -26.67
C ALA A 15 0.17 0.38 -28.14
N ALA A 16 1.42 0.19 -28.57
CA ALA A 16 1.74 -0.26 -29.92
C ALA A 16 1.30 -1.72 -30.14
N ALA A 17 1.59 -2.61 -29.19
CA ALA A 17 1.20 -4.03 -29.29
C ALA A 17 -0.33 -4.24 -29.25
N LEU A 18 -1.05 -3.43 -28.47
CA LEU A 18 -2.51 -3.52 -28.37
C LEU A 18 -3.23 -2.79 -29.52
N ASN A 19 -2.54 -1.97 -30.32
CA ASN A 19 -3.11 -1.34 -31.52
C ASN A 19 -2.88 -2.16 -32.79
N ASP A 20 -2.37 -3.38 -32.67
CA ASP A 20 -2.21 -4.29 -33.80
C ASP A 20 -3.60 -4.73 -34.33
N GLU A 21 -3.74 -4.79 -35.66
CA GLU A 21 -5.00 -5.06 -36.37
C GLU A 21 -5.56 -6.44 -36.03
N ASP A 22 -4.70 -7.38 -35.62
CA ASP A 22 -5.08 -8.74 -35.19
C ASP A 22 -5.47 -8.83 -33.70
N VAL A 23 -5.21 -7.77 -32.91
CA VAL A 23 -5.42 -7.77 -31.45
C VAL A 23 -6.66 -6.99 -31.05
N ARG A 24 -7.03 -5.93 -31.78
CA ARG A 24 -8.23 -5.11 -31.51
C ARG A 24 -9.39 -5.44 -32.44
N PRO A 25 -10.53 -5.96 -31.92
CA PRO A 25 -11.77 -6.02 -32.67
C PRO A 25 -12.24 -4.62 -33.07
N LEU A 26 -12.87 -4.51 -34.23
CA LEU A 26 -13.23 -3.26 -34.91
C LEU A 26 -14.01 -2.22 -34.06
N CYS A 27 -14.65 -2.64 -32.96
CA CYS A 27 -15.51 -1.80 -32.13
C CYS A 27 -15.01 -1.58 -30.70
N ASP A 28 -13.79 -1.98 -30.34
CA ASP A 28 -13.31 -1.90 -28.95
C ASP A 28 -12.24 -0.80 -28.78
N GLU A 29 -12.40 0.06 -27.77
CA GLU A 29 -11.48 1.17 -27.46
C GLU A 29 -10.59 0.79 -26.27
N VAL A 30 -9.28 0.69 -26.51
CA VAL A 30 -8.28 0.31 -25.49
C VAL A 30 -7.51 1.55 -25.05
N ILE A 31 -7.62 1.90 -23.76
CA ILE A 31 -6.87 3.00 -23.15
C ILE A 31 -5.75 2.40 -22.29
N VAL A 32 -4.49 2.61 -22.70
CA VAL A 32 -3.32 2.22 -21.92
C VAL A 32 -2.91 3.39 -21.03
N GLN A 33 -3.28 3.33 -19.75
CA GLN A 33 -2.95 4.37 -18.78
C GLN A 33 -2.07 3.80 -17.65
N GLY A 34 -0.99 4.50 -17.33
CA GLY A 34 -0.21 4.22 -16.14
C GLY A 34 -0.99 4.59 -14.87
N ALA A 35 -0.85 3.78 -13.81
CA ALA A 35 -1.51 4.10 -12.55
C ALA A 35 -0.89 5.36 -11.92
N THR A 36 -1.72 6.32 -11.52
CA THR A 36 -1.30 7.46 -10.70
C THR A 36 -0.97 6.95 -9.30
N ILE A 37 0.27 7.16 -8.86
CA ILE A 37 0.72 6.69 -7.56
C ILE A 37 0.32 7.71 -6.49
N LEU A 38 -0.44 7.28 -5.49
CA LEU A 38 -0.76 8.05 -4.30
C LEU A 38 0.24 7.71 -3.18
N PRO A 39 1.27 8.55 -2.94
CA PRO A 39 2.23 8.32 -1.87
C PRO A 39 1.58 8.56 -0.51
N TYR A 40 1.82 7.66 0.45
CA TYR A 40 1.39 7.84 1.84
C TYR A 40 2.44 7.31 2.82
N SER A 41 2.43 7.84 4.05
CA SER A 41 3.20 7.37 5.19
C SER A 41 2.30 6.63 6.18
N VAL A 42 2.87 5.61 6.84
CA VAL A 42 2.24 4.97 7.99
C VAL A 42 3.03 5.33 9.23
N THR A 43 2.44 6.14 10.09
CA THR A 43 3.04 6.57 11.35
C THR A 43 2.18 6.10 12.50
N ALA A 44 2.71 5.20 13.34
CA ALA A 44 1.99 4.67 14.48
C ALA A 44 2.86 4.57 15.73
N SER A 45 2.21 4.74 16.89
CA SER A 45 2.78 4.48 18.21
C SER A 45 2.10 3.27 18.82
N LEU A 46 2.89 2.28 19.21
CA LEU A 46 2.40 1.06 19.86
C LEU A 46 2.70 1.10 21.35
N ARG A 47 1.67 0.89 22.16
CA ARG A 47 1.79 0.63 23.60
C ARG A 47 1.75 -0.88 23.80
N CYS A 48 2.84 -1.43 24.29
CA CYS A 48 2.97 -2.86 24.58
C CYS A 48 2.74 -3.11 26.06
N PHE A 49 2.30 -4.32 26.41
CA PHE A 49 2.25 -4.73 27.80
C PHE A 49 3.65 -4.75 28.41
N SER A 50 3.75 -4.47 29.71
CA SER A 50 5.01 -4.52 30.45
C SER A 50 5.60 -5.93 30.41
N GLY A 51 6.64 -6.10 29.59
CA GLY A 51 7.35 -7.36 29.40
C GLY A 51 8.72 -7.15 28.74
N PRO A 52 9.63 -8.13 28.80
CA PRO A 52 10.98 -8.00 28.27
C PRO A 52 11.06 -7.94 26.73
N ASP A 53 9.99 -8.34 26.03
CA ASP A 53 10.02 -8.61 24.59
C ASP A 53 9.40 -7.50 23.71
N THR A 54 9.33 -6.25 24.19
CA THR A 54 8.69 -5.16 23.41
C THR A 54 9.35 -4.93 22.05
N SER A 55 10.66 -5.14 21.93
CA SER A 55 11.40 -5.05 20.67
C SER A 55 10.97 -6.13 19.65
N ALA A 56 10.68 -7.35 20.12
CA ALA A 56 10.20 -8.44 19.27
C ALA A 56 8.77 -8.16 18.78
N VAL A 57 7.91 -7.61 19.64
CA VAL A 57 6.55 -7.19 19.28
C VAL A 57 6.57 -6.08 18.22
N LEU A 58 7.44 -5.08 18.38
CA LEU A 58 7.61 -4.02 17.39
C LEU A 58 8.08 -4.56 16.03
N ALA A 59 9.06 -5.47 16.01
CA ALA A 59 9.54 -6.09 14.78
C ALA A 59 8.46 -6.93 14.08
N ALA A 60 7.64 -7.64 14.86
CA ALA A 60 6.50 -8.39 14.34
C ALA A 60 5.43 -7.46 13.74
N ALA A 61 5.09 -6.37 14.43
CA ALA A 61 4.14 -5.37 13.95
C ALA A 61 4.63 -4.69 12.67
N GLU A 62 5.92 -4.35 12.61
CA GLU A 62 6.53 -3.77 11.40
C GLU A 62 6.42 -4.72 10.20
N THR A 63 6.72 -6.01 10.43
CA THR A 63 6.62 -7.04 9.40
C THR A 63 5.18 -7.22 8.92
N ALA A 64 4.22 -7.26 9.86
CA ALA A 64 2.80 -7.38 9.54
C ALA A 64 2.27 -6.20 8.71
N VAL A 65 2.63 -4.97 9.08
CA VAL A 65 2.26 -3.76 8.31
C VAL A 65 2.89 -3.78 6.92
N ARG A 66 4.19 -4.13 6.81
CA ARG A 66 4.85 -4.24 5.51
C ARG A 66 4.16 -5.25 4.59
N ASN A 67 3.74 -6.39 5.13
CA ASN A 67 2.99 -7.40 4.38
C ASN A 67 1.62 -6.86 3.95
N TYR A 68 0.86 -6.24 4.85
CA TYR A 68 -0.43 -5.64 4.54
C TYR A 68 -0.33 -4.55 3.45
N VAL A 69 0.69 -3.69 3.55
CA VAL A 69 0.99 -2.66 2.55
C VAL A 69 1.36 -3.30 1.20
N ALA A 70 2.19 -4.34 1.20
CA ALA A 70 2.55 -5.05 -0.02
C ALA A 70 1.34 -5.70 -0.69
N ASP A 71 0.43 -6.30 0.07
CA ASP A 71 -0.82 -6.88 -0.41
C ASP A 71 -1.79 -5.82 -0.94
N SER A 72 -1.79 -4.63 -0.33
CA SER A 72 -2.63 -3.50 -0.72
C SER A 72 -2.13 -2.76 -1.96
N ARG A 73 -0.93 -3.06 -2.47
CA ARG A 73 -0.43 -2.51 -3.75
C ARG A 73 -1.15 -3.04 -4.99
N ARG A 74 -2.04 -4.04 -4.85
CA ARG A 74 -2.86 -4.54 -5.96
C ARG A 74 -3.92 -3.49 -6.36
N LEU A 75 -4.13 -3.32 -7.66
CA LEU A 75 -5.13 -2.40 -8.21
C LEU A 75 -6.52 -2.68 -7.61
N GLY A 76 -7.22 -1.61 -7.21
CA GLY A 76 -8.56 -1.68 -6.62
C GLY A 76 -8.63 -2.08 -5.14
N ARG A 77 -7.49 -2.29 -4.46
CA ARG A 77 -7.49 -2.42 -2.99
C ARG A 77 -7.33 -1.07 -2.32
N ALA A 78 -8.38 -0.66 -1.60
CA ALA A 78 -8.32 0.47 -0.70
C ALA A 78 -7.47 0.16 0.53
N LEU A 79 -6.65 1.14 0.91
CA LEU A 79 -5.91 1.11 2.15
C LEU A 79 -6.81 1.65 3.27
N ARG A 80 -7.36 0.72 4.04
CA ARG A 80 -8.22 1.06 5.18
C ARG A 80 -7.43 1.13 6.47
N ARG A 81 -7.75 2.12 7.31
CA ARG A 81 -7.23 2.29 8.67
C ARG A 81 -7.52 1.07 9.52
N SER A 82 -8.70 0.47 9.39
CA SER A 82 -9.06 -0.76 10.10
C SER A 82 -8.10 -1.91 9.80
N GLY A 83 -7.68 -2.10 8.55
CA GLY A 83 -6.69 -3.11 8.19
C GLY A 83 -5.28 -2.78 8.71
N LEU A 84 -4.90 -1.50 8.73
CA LEU A 84 -3.64 -1.07 9.37
C LEU A 84 -3.65 -1.34 10.88
N PHE A 85 -4.76 -1.03 11.57
CA PHE A 85 -4.91 -1.35 12.99
C PHE A 85 -4.82 -2.85 13.23
N ALA A 86 -5.49 -3.68 12.42
CA ALA A 86 -5.41 -5.13 12.54
C ALA A 86 -3.98 -5.67 12.33
N ALA A 87 -3.23 -5.11 11.36
CA ALA A 87 -1.84 -5.50 11.12
C ALA A 87 -0.91 -5.06 12.27
N LEU A 88 -1.13 -3.87 12.84
CA LEU A 88 -0.35 -3.33 13.97
C LEU A 88 -0.66 -4.04 15.30
N HIS A 89 -1.85 -4.60 15.46
CA HIS A 89 -2.29 -5.23 16.69
C HIS A 89 -1.77 -6.67 16.81
N GLN A 90 -0.46 -6.81 17.02
CA GLN A 90 0.18 -8.10 17.26
C GLN A 90 0.01 -8.56 18.71
N PRO A 91 0.19 -9.87 19.00
CA PRO A 91 0.20 -10.37 20.37
C PRO A 91 1.21 -9.59 21.23
N GLY A 92 0.77 -9.05 22.36
CA GLY A 92 1.60 -8.22 23.25
C GLY A 92 1.42 -6.71 23.09
N VAL A 93 0.69 -6.26 22.05
CA VAL A 93 0.24 -4.88 21.92
C VAL A 93 -1.04 -4.67 22.71
N GLU A 94 -1.08 -3.63 23.52
CA GLU A 94 -2.27 -3.22 24.29
C GLU A 94 -3.06 -2.16 23.54
N GLN A 95 -2.37 -1.16 22.98
CA GLN A 95 -3.00 -0.04 22.27
C GLN A 95 -2.16 0.38 21.06
N VAL A 96 -2.84 0.70 19.96
CA VAL A 96 -2.23 1.27 18.76
C VAL A 96 -2.79 2.67 18.54
N THR A 97 -1.90 3.65 18.43
CA THR A 97 -2.23 5.02 18.04
C THR A 97 -1.70 5.26 16.64
N LEU A 98 -2.60 5.29 15.65
CA LEU A 98 -2.26 5.57 14.25
C LEU A 98 -2.39 7.08 14.00
N THR A 99 -1.27 7.76 13.80
CA THR A 99 -1.22 9.20 13.45
C THR A 99 -1.45 9.41 11.96
N GLU A 100 -0.84 8.55 11.13
CA GLU A 100 -1.00 8.58 9.68
C GLU A 100 -1.21 7.18 9.13
N PRO A 101 -2.14 6.97 8.19
CA PRO A 101 -3.05 7.96 7.59
C PRO A 101 -4.24 8.36 8.48
N ALA A 102 -4.66 9.63 8.39
CA ALA A 102 -5.78 10.17 9.18
C ALA A 102 -7.16 9.68 8.69
N ALA A 103 -7.27 9.30 7.42
CA ALA A 103 -8.47 8.76 6.80
C ALA A 103 -8.13 7.52 5.95
N ASP A 104 -9.16 6.76 5.57
CA ASP A 104 -9.01 5.67 4.61
C ASP A 104 -8.60 6.23 3.25
N ILE A 105 -7.69 5.54 2.56
CA ILE A 105 -7.24 5.93 1.22
C ILE A 105 -7.86 4.93 0.24
N GLU A 106 -8.89 5.38 -0.47
CA GLU A 106 -9.57 4.61 -1.51
C GLU A 106 -9.08 5.09 -2.89
N PRO A 107 -8.18 4.34 -3.56
CA PRO A 107 -7.74 4.69 -4.90
C PRO A 107 -8.90 4.49 -5.90
N THR A 108 -9.08 5.45 -6.80
CA THR A 108 -10.05 5.34 -7.90
C THR A 108 -9.50 4.51 -9.06
N THR A 109 -10.30 4.30 -10.10
CA THR A 109 -9.89 3.59 -11.32
C THR A 109 -8.69 4.28 -11.96
N GLY A 110 -7.54 3.60 -11.99
CA GLY A 110 -6.29 4.15 -12.50
C GLY A 110 -5.39 4.78 -11.45
N GLU A 111 -5.71 4.67 -10.16
CA GLU A 111 -4.83 5.05 -9.05
C GLU A 111 -4.30 3.82 -8.31
N ALA A 112 -3.08 3.93 -7.78
CA ALA A 112 -2.48 2.90 -6.94
C ALA A 112 -1.85 3.55 -5.71
N THR A 113 -1.99 2.92 -4.55
CA THR A 113 -1.39 3.43 -3.32
C THR A 113 0.07 2.98 -3.20
N TRP A 114 0.94 3.87 -2.75
CA TRP A 114 2.35 3.56 -2.50
C TRP A 114 2.79 4.05 -1.14
N CYS A 115 3.15 3.11 -0.27
CA CYS A 115 3.73 3.45 1.02
C CYS A 115 5.17 3.93 0.83
N ALA A 116 5.41 5.20 1.14
CA ALA A 116 6.71 5.84 1.06
C ALA A 116 7.58 5.53 2.28
N ALA A 117 6.98 5.53 3.47
CA ALA A 117 7.66 5.26 4.74
C ALA A 117 6.71 4.62 5.76
N ILE A 118 7.28 3.74 6.59
CA ILE A 118 6.61 3.13 7.74
C ILE A 118 7.45 3.51 8.96
N SER A 119 6.86 4.26 9.88
CA SER A 119 7.50 4.75 11.10
C SER A 119 6.71 4.25 12.31
N LEU A 120 7.28 3.27 13.01
CA LEU A 120 6.71 2.73 14.24
C LEU A 120 7.52 3.19 15.45
N SER A 121 6.82 3.70 16.45
CA SER A 121 7.42 4.15 17.72
C SER A 121 6.78 3.42 18.89
N GLN A 122 7.52 3.24 19.98
CA GLN A 122 6.94 2.77 21.23
C GLN A 122 6.34 3.97 21.98
N ALA A 123 5.07 3.88 22.37
CA ALA A 123 4.50 4.82 23.32
C ALA A 123 5.02 4.51 24.75
N PRO A 124 5.21 5.53 25.60
CA PRO A 124 5.62 5.33 26.99
C PRO A 124 4.55 4.61 27.85
#